data_AF-A0A958ZV55-F1
#
_entry.id   AF-A0A958ZV55-F1
#
_cell.length_a   1.000
_cell.length_b   1.000
_cell.length_c   1.000
_cell.angle_alpha   90.00
_cell.angle_beta   90.00
_cell.angle_gamma   90.00
#
_symmetry.space_group_name_H-M   'P 1'
#
loop_
_entity.id
_entity.type
_entity.pdbx_description
1 polymer ?
#
loop_
_entity_poly.entity_id
_entity_poly.type
_entity_poly.pdbx_seq_one_letter_code
_entity_poly.pdbx_strand_id
1 'polypeptide(L)'
;MNPYRPSFRPSDRYGDPFSNRTTNSPLFLSDPKSFNLDVEIDTGMNYTIYEKIGNVNFRPASTMSFDEFNAQQTREIKKDYWQSRSRALDGESAVSSRNIIPKIYVSPVLDRIFGGSYVELIPRGFVTLDFGGSWQKIENPSIPIRQQRNGGFEFDQQINLSVVGKVGEKLAITTNFDNNNSFDFQNNMKVEYTGFKEDVLKKLEIGNVSLPLNNSLITGSQNLFGIKAQLQFGKLFVTSLATTQRGKQSTIEIQGGTNGAAQGRPFEIVASSYDENRHFFLGQFFRDNFEKWLGTLPNVTSRVNITRVEVYLLNRSNDTQTLRNVVGFMDMGESDKIYNNAITSSVAPFSPTNNKANNLFTLLGGISANSDQINGALEGLGLDNGTDFEKITSARKLALTEFSFNSQLGYITLQRKLQNDEA
;
A
#
# COMPACT_ATOMS: atom_id res chain seq x y z
N MET A 1 15.37 -81.78 1.25
CA MET A 1 14.52 -80.63 1.65
C MET A 1 14.48 -79.67 0.46
N ASN A 2 13.29 -79.41 -0.10
CA ASN A 2 13.15 -78.58 -1.29
C ASN A 2 13.10 -77.09 -0.88
N PRO A 3 14.08 -76.25 -1.23
CA PRO A 3 14.16 -74.84 -0.80
C PRO A 3 13.11 -73.93 -1.46
N TYR A 4 12.24 -74.47 -2.32
CA TYR A 4 11.26 -73.69 -3.09
C TYR A 4 9.81 -73.78 -2.57
N ARG A 5 9.56 -74.31 -1.36
CA ARG A 5 8.22 -74.22 -0.75
C ARG A 5 8.10 -72.92 0.05
N PRO A 6 7.14 -72.02 -0.29
CA PRO A 6 6.81 -70.89 0.58
C PRO A 6 6.47 -71.42 1.98
N SER A 7 7.15 -70.93 3.01
CA SER A 7 6.86 -71.26 4.41
C SER A 7 5.67 -70.46 4.96
N PHE A 8 5.12 -69.54 4.16
CA PHE A 8 3.99 -68.72 4.55
C PHE A 8 2.72 -69.55 4.62
N ARG A 9 2.15 -69.66 5.82
CA ARG A 9 0.80 -70.17 6.05
C ARG A 9 -0.10 -68.97 6.33
N PRO A 10 -1.17 -68.76 5.55
CA PRO A 10 -2.16 -67.74 5.87
C PRO A 10 -2.69 -68.00 7.28
N SER A 11 -2.46 -67.06 8.18
CA SER A 11 -3.08 -67.07 9.52
C SER A 11 -4.20 -66.07 9.50
N ASP A 12 -5.38 -66.53 9.89
CA ASP A 12 -6.51 -65.62 10.02
C ASP A 12 -6.33 -64.68 11.22
N ARG A 13 -6.87 -63.47 11.12
CA ARG A 13 -6.76 -62.45 12.17
C ARG A 13 -7.60 -62.85 13.38
N TYR A 14 -7.01 -62.82 14.57
CA TYR A 14 -7.78 -62.92 15.83
C TYR A 14 -8.29 -61.53 16.22
N GLY A 15 -9.57 -61.39 16.59
CA GLY A 15 -10.12 -60.12 17.10
C GLY A 15 -10.63 -59.15 16.03
N ASP A 16 -10.83 -57.90 16.46
CA ASP A 16 -11.60 -56.89 15.73
C ASP A 16 -10.89 -56.41 14.42
N PRO A 17 -11.66 -55.85 13.46
CA PRO A 17 -11.18 -55.32 12.17
C PRO A 17 -10.02 -54.34 12.19
N PHE A 18 -9.68 -53.84 13.37
CA PHE A 18 -9.17 -52.51 13.52
C PHE A 18 -7.92 -52.47 14.40
N SER A 19 -7.83 -53.34 15.40
CA SER A 19 -6.69 -53.48 16.31
C SER A 19 -5.56 -54.29 15.69
N ASN A 20 -5.88 -55.34 14.93
CA ASN A 20 -4.89 -56.26 14.37
C ASN A 20 -4.65 -55.98 12.89
N ARG A 21 -3.53 -55.30 12.64
CA ARG A 21 -3.12 -54.85 11.31
C ARG A 21 -2.74 -56.03 10.42
N THR A 22 -3.43 -56.19 9.30
CA THR A 22 -2.91 -56.95 8.16
C THR A 22 -2.02 -56.02 7.32
N THR A 23 -0.88 -56.53 6.87
CA THR A 23 -0.01 -55.78 5.96
C THR A 23 -0.62 -55.82 4.55
N ASN A 24 -0.89 -54.64 3.98
CA ASN A 24 -1.35 -54.56 2.59
C ASN A 24 -0.13 -54.71 1.66
N SER A 25 0.25 -55.95 1.38
CA SER A 25 1.22 -56.29 0.33
C SER A 25 0.48 -56.85 -0.88
N PRO A 26 0.88 -56.53 -2.12
CA PRO A 26 0.37 -57.18 -3.33
C PRO A 26 0.59 -58.70 -3.33
N LEU A 27 1.49 -59.19 -2.47
CA LEU A 27 1.81 -60.62 -2.30
C LEU A 27 0.84 -61.35 -1.37
N PHE A 28 -0.03 -60.64 -0.65
CA PHE A 28 -1.09 -61.23 0.17
C PHE A 28 -2.42 -61.22 -0.59
N LEU A 29 -3.21 -62.28 -0.40
CA LEU A 29 -4.58 -62.35 -0.92
C LEU A 29 -5.42 -61.28 -0.20
N SER A 30 -6.20 -60.53 -0.98
CA SER A 30 -7.20 -59.61 -0.46
C SER A 30 -8.43 -60.35 0.02
N ASP A 31 -9.21 -59.69 0.89
CA ASP A 31 -10.50 -60.23 1.34
C ASP A 31 -11.43 -60.49 0.14
N PRO A 32 -12.25 -61.56 0.17
CA PRO A 32 -13.14 -61.90 -0.92
C PRO A 32 -14.19 -60.80 -1.12
N LYS A 33 -14.65 -60.61 -2.36
CA LYS A 33 -15.66 -59.57 -2.70
C LYS A 33 -17.00 -59.72 -1.96
N SER A 34 -17.27 -60.88 -1.37
CA SER A 34 -18.47 -61.16 -0.56
C SER A 34 -18.34 -60.70 0.90
N PHE A 35 -17.15 -60.25 1.31
CA PHE A 35 -16.89 -59.68 2.63
C PHE A 35 -17.39 -58.23 2.68
N ASN A 36 -18.24 -57.93 3.65
CA ASN A 36 -18.76 -56.61 3.93
C ASN A 36 -18.61 -56.29 5.41
N LEU A 37 -18.27 -55.04 5.71
CA LEU A 37 -18.16 -54.52 7.06
C LEU A 37 -19.34 -53.58 7.29
N ASP A 38 -20.20 -53.92 8.24
CA ASP A 38 -21.43 -53.20 8.56
C ASP A 38 -21.29 -52.57 9.95
N VAL A 39 -21.68 -51.31 10.09
CA VAL A 39 -21.41 -50.51 11.30
C VAL A 39 -22.70 -49.89 11.80
N GLU A 40 -23.10 -50.24 13.01
CA GLU A 40 -24.30 -49.74 13.66
C GLU A 40 -23.94 -48.88 14.89
N ILE A 41 -24.71 -47.83 15.14
CA ILE A 41 -24.47 -46.87 16.22
C ILE A 41 -25.62 -46.95 17.24
N ASP A 42 -25.28 -47.17 18.51
CA ASP A 42 -26.25 -47.12 19.61
C ASP A 42 -26.43 -45.69 20.15
N THR A 43 -27.54 -45.46 20.85
CA THR A 43 -27.89 -44.26 21.62
C THR A 43 -26.81 -43.79 22.60
N GLY A 44 -25.93 -44.70 23.07
CA GLY A 44 -24.74 -44.39 23.87
C GLY A 44 -23.50 -43.92 23.09
N MET A 45 -23.61 -43.71 21.77
CA MET A 45 -22.50 -43.40 20.84
C MET A 45 -21.41 -44.48 20.74
N ASN A 46 -21.75 -45.73 21.05
CA ASN A 46 -20.87 -46.87 20.80
C ASN A 46 -21.14 -47.45 19.41
N TYR A 47 -20.07 -47.76 18.70
CA TYR A 47 -20.08 -48.35 17.36
C TYR A 47 -19.98 -49.87 17.48
N THR A 48 -20.96 -50.59 16.92
CA THR A 48 -20.94 -52.05 16.81
C THR A 48 -20.63 -52.43 15.37
N ILE A 49 -19.60 -53.25 15.19
CA ILE A 49 -19.05 -53.61 13.88
C ILE A 49 -19.30 -55.08 13.61
N TYR A 50 -19.95 -55.35 12.48
CA TYR A 50 -20.23 -56.69 11.97
C TYR A 50 -19.39 -56.99 10.74
N GLU A 51 -18.57 -58.02 10.83
CA GLU A 51 -17.87 -58.59 9.67
C GLU A 51 -18.77 -59.67 9.05
N LYS A 52 -19.35 -59.40 7.87
CA LYS A 52 -20.33 -60.28 7.20
C LYS A 52 -19.73 -60.88 5.93
N ILE A 53 -20.02 -62.16 5.67
CA ILE A 53 -19.82 -62.79 4.36
C ILE A 53 -21.21 -63.16 3.83
N GLY A 54 -21.67 -62.43 2.82
CA GLY A 54 -23.08 -62.48 2.40
C GLY A 54 -24.01 -62.03 3.54
N ASN A 55 -24.88 -62.93 4.01
CA ASN A 55 -25.83 -62.65 5.10
C ASN A 55 -25.40 -63.22 6.46
N VAL A 56 -24.22 -63.83 6.55
CA VAL A 56 -23.75 -64.48 7.78
C VAL A 56 -22.66 -63.65 8.42
N ASN A 57 -22.77 -63.41 9.72
CA ASN A 57 -21.69 -62.83 10.51
C ASN A 57 -20.52 -63.82 10.52
N PHE A 58 -19.44 -63.44 9.84
CA PHE A 58 -18.21 -64.22 9.76
C PHE A 58 -17.51 -64.30 11.13
N ARG A 59 -17.67 -63.26 11.97
CA ARG A 59 -17.07 -63.17 13.31
C ARG A 59 -18.01 -62.52 14.34
N PRO A 60 -17.71 -62.70 15.64
CA PRO A 60 -18.37 -61.93 16.70
C PRO A 60 -18.26 -60.43 16.45
N ALA A 61 -19.33 -59.70 16.76
CA ALA A 61 -19.35 -58.26 16.62
C ALA A 61 -18.30 -57.63 17.53
N SER A 62 -17.63 -56.60 17.02
CA SER A 62 -16.66 -55.80 17.79
C SER A 62 -17.28 -54.47 18.15
N THR A 63 -17.03 -53.97 19.36
CA THR A 63 -17.58 -52.68 19.81
C THR A 63 -16.45 -51.68 20.09
N MET A 64 -16.63 -50.43 19.71
CA MET A 64 -15.70 -49.35 20.08
C MET A 64 -16.42 -48.05 20.42
N SER A 65 -15.78 -47.23 21.25
CA SER A 65 -16.28 -45.89 21.56
C SER A 65 -16.11 -44.93 20.37
N PHE A 66 -16.83 -43.81 20.38
CA PHE A 66 -16.68 -42.75 19.38
C PHE A 66 -15.22 -42.25 19.27
N ASP A 67 -14.53 -42.05 20.39
CA ASP A 67 -13.17 -41.54 20.39
C ASP A 67 -12.18 -42.53 19.75
N GLU A 68 -12.36 -43.82 20.01
CA GLU A 68 -11.56 -44.88 19.40
C GLU A 68 -11.81 -44.99 17.90
N PHE A 69 -13.07 -44.95 17.47
CA PHE A 69 -13.45 -44.96 16.06
C PHE A 69 -12.88 -43.75 15.31
N ASN A 70 -13.00 -42.56 15.90
CA ASN A 70 -12.50 -41.32 15.32
C ASN A 70 -10.97 -41.31 15.21
N ALA A 71 -10.27 -41.75 16.27
CA ALA A 71 -8.82 -41.87 16.27
C ALA A 71 -8.33 -42.84 15.19
N GLN A 72 -9.09 -43.90 14.94
CA GLN A 72 -8.79 -44.87 13.90
C GLN A 72 -9.03 -44.34 12.49
N GLN A 73 -10.19 -43.73 12.25
CA GLN A 73 -10.51 -43.12 10.96
C GLN A 73 -9.47 -42.06 10.59
N THR A 74 -9.07 -41.24 11.56
CA THR A 74 -8.00 -40.24 11.39
C THR A 74 -6.67 -40.88 10.98
N ARG A 75 -6.36 -42.05 11.53
CA ARG A 75 -5.13 -42.79 11.22
C ARG A 75 -5.13 -43.33 9.79
N GLU A 76 -6.23 -43.93 9.34
CA GLU A 76 -6.36 -44.43 7.96
C GLU A 76 -6.31 -43.27 6.96
N ILE A 77 -7.01 -42.15 7.22
CA ILE A 77 -6.93 -40.95 6.37
C ILE A 77 -5.48 -40.45 6.22
N LYS A 78 -4.73 -40.38 7.33
CA LYS A 78 -3.31 -39.98 7.30
C LYS A 78 -2.47 -40.93 6.46
N LYS A 79 -2.68 -42.24 6.62
CA LYS A 79 -1.96 -43.27 5.88
C LYS A 79 -2.26 -43.18 4.38
N ASP A 80 -3.53 -43.08 4.00
CA ASP A 80 -3.96 -42.94 2.60
C ASP A 80 -3.39 -41.66 1.97
N TYR A 81 -3.40 -40.55 2.71
CA TYR A 81 -2.77 -39.29 2.28
C TYR A 81 -1.28 -39.46 1.96
N TRP A 82 -0.52 -40.12 2.86
CA TRP A 82 0.91 -40.35 2.63
C TRP A 82 1.17 -41.33 1.48
N GLN A 83 0.33 -42.38 1.34
CA GLN A 83 0.41 -43.32 0.22
C GLN A 83 0.11 -42.64 -1.11
N SER A 84 -0.94 -41.82 -1.19
CA SER A 84 -1.27 -41.07 -2.41
C SER A 84 -0.19 -40.05 -2.76
N ARG A 85 0.39 -39.38 -1.75
CA ARG A 85 1.50 -38.45 -1.94
C ARG A 85 2.77 -39.15 -2.42
N SER A 86 3.08 -40.32 -1.88
CA SER A 86 4.22 -41.15 -2.33
C SER A 86 4.03 -41.58 -3.78
N ARG A 87 2.84 -42.07 -4.16
CA ARG A 87 2.52 -42.44 -5.55
C ARG A 87 2.55 -41.24 -6.51
N ALA A 88 2.20 -40.05 -6.05
CA ALA A 88 2.27 -38.83 -6.84
C ALA A 88 3.72 -38.35 -7.09
N LEU A 89 4.65 -38.64 -6.17
CA LEU A 89 6.07 -38.33 -6.32
C LEU A 89 6.78 -39.31 -7.28
N ASP A 90 6.32 -40.56 -7.37
CA ASP A 90 6.95 -41.64 -8.15
C ASP A 90 6.61 -41.60 -9.66
N GLY A 91 5.87 -40.59 -10.13
CA GLY A 91 5.72 -40.27 -11.55
C GLY A 91 4.90 -41.24 -12.42
N GLU A 92 4.44 -42.38 -11.90
CA GLU A 92 3.88 -43.48 -12.70
C GLU A 92 2.44 -43.30 -13.20
N SER A 93 1.78 -42.15 -13.04
CA SER A 93 0.40 -41.97 -13.54
C SER A 93 0.05 -40.53 -13.90
N ALA A 94 0.25 -40.17 -15.17
CA ALA A 94 -0.13 -38.89 -15.77
C ALA A 94 -1.64 -38.60 -15.81
N VAL A 95 -2.50 -39.52 -15.37
CA VAL A 95 -3.98 -39.37 -15.38
C VAL A 95 -4.56 -39.19 -13.96
N SER A 96 -3.79 -39.43 -12.89
CA SER A 96 -4.27 -39.30 -11.50
C SER A 96 -4.07 -37.91 -10.88
N SER A 97 -3.52 -36.95 -11.62
CA SER A 97 -3.14 -35.61 -11.11
C SER A 97 -4.34 -34.67 -10.83
N ARG A 98 -5.58 -35.13 -10.99
CA ARG A 98 -6.75 -34.23 -11.04
C ARG A 98 -7.53 -33.99 -9.76
N ASN A 99 -7.16 -34.54 -8.59
CA ASN A 99 -7.73 -34.10 -7.30
C ASN A 99 -6.94 -34.66 -6.10
N ILE A 100 -5.94 -33.91 -5.61
CA ILE A 100 -5.08 -34.30 -4.46
C ILE A 100 -5.69 -33.87 -3.11
N ILE A 101 -6.97 -33.47 -3.08
CA ILE A 101 -7.66 -33.08 -1.84
C ILE A 101 -8.68 -34.18 -1.52
N PRO A 102 -8.37 -35.12 -0.60
CA PRO A 102 -9.32 -36.14 -0.20
C PRO A 102 -10.51 -35.49 0.50
N LYS A 103 -11.73 -35.91 0.13
CA LYS A 103 -12.95 -35.49 0.83
C LYS A 103 -12.86 -35.97 2.28
N ILE A 104 -12.84 -35.04 3.23
CA ILE A 104 -12.80 -35.38 4.66
C ILE A 104 -14.23 -35.66 5.10
N TYR A 105 -14.50 -36.90 5.50
CA TYR A 105 -15.80 -37.28 6.02
C TYR A 105 -15.95 -36.82 7.48
N VAL A 106 -17.04 -36.10 7.78
CA VAL A 106 -17.31 -35.55 9.12
C VAL A 106 -18.25 -36.45 9.93
N SER A 107 -18.18 -36.35 11.26
CA SER A 107 -19.02 -37.11 12.21
C SER A 107 -20.53 -36.96 11.92
N PRO A 108 -21.37 -37.98 12.18
CA PRO A 108 -22.83 -37.92 12.01
C PRO A 108 -23.51 -36.75 12.74
N VAL A 109 -22.90 -36.25 13.83
CA VAL A 109 -23.39 -35.08 14.57
C VAL A 109 -23.27 -33.79 13.75
N LEU A 110 -22.22 -33.68 12.94
CA LEU A 110 -22.01 -32.56 12.01
C LEU A 110 -22.96 -32.66 10.80
N ASP A 111 -23.24 -33.88 10.31
CA ASP A 111 -24.17 -34.12 9.21
C ASP A 111 -25.58 -33.57 9.50
N ARG A 112 -26.08 -33.80 10.72
CA ARG A 112 -27.39 -33.27 11.17
C ARG A 112 -27.48 -31.75 11.21
N ILE A 113 -26.35 -31.05 11.41
CA ILE A 113 -26.32 -29.58 11.54
C ILE A 113 -26.01 -28.91 10.19
N PHE A 114 -25.17 -29.54 9.35
CA PHE A 114 -24.61 -28.95 8.13
C PHE A 114 -25.10 -29.56 6.81
N GLY A 115 -25.87 -30.66 6.86
CA GLY A 115 -26.55 -31.25 5.71
C GLY A 115 -25.57 -31.83 4.69
N GLY A 116 -24.73 -32.78 5.10
CA GLY A 116 -23.75 -33.42 4.23
C GLY A 116 -22.50 -33.83 4.99
N SER A 117 -21.92 -34.97 4.59
CA SER A 117 -20.84 -35.62 5.32
C SER A 117 -19.44 -35.22 4.86
N TYR A 118 -19.25 -34.21 3.99
CA TYR A 118 -17.93 -33.90 3.43
C TYR A 118 -17.53 -32.43 3.55
N VAL A 119 -16.22 -32.22 3.72
CA VAL A 119 -15.57 -30.91 3.62
C VAL A 119 -14.79 -30.84 2.30
N GLU A 120 -15.08 -29.83 1.49
CA GLU A 120 -14.34 -29.48 0.29
C GLU A 120 -13.59 -28.17 0.56
N LEU A 121 -12.27 -28.14 0.36
CA LEU A 121 -11.43 -26.96 0.56
C LEU A 121 -10.52 -26.78 -0.64
N ILE A 122 -10.69 -25.69 -1.38
CA ILE A 122 -9.95 -25.39 -2.61
C ILE A 122 -9.10 -24.12 -2.38
N PRO A 123 -7.84 -24.26 -1.93
CA PRO A 123 -6.90 -23.15 -1.90
C PRO A 123 -6.34 -22.87 -3.31
N ARG A 124 -6.18 -21.59 -3.64
CA ARG A 124 -5.59 -21.09 -4.89
C ARG A 124 -4.66 -19.93 -4.58
N GLY A 125 -3.60 -19.78 -5.37
CA GLY A 125 -2.63 -18.70 -5.21
C GLY A 125 -1.25 -19.23 -4.84
N PHE A 126 -0.41 -18.38 -4.27
CA PHE A 126 0.97 -18.69 -3.93
C PHE A 126 1.38 -18.04 -2.61
N VAL A 127 2.41 -18.63 -2.01
CA VAL A 127 3.09 -18.09 -0.83
C VAL A 127 4.57 -18.14 -1.11
N THR A 128 5.20 -16.98 -1.20
CA THR A 128 6.65 -16.83 -1.32
C THR A 128 7.19 -16.34 0.02
N LEU A 129 8.27 -16.96 0.49
CA LEU A 129 8.95 -16.59 1.72
C LEU A 129 10.43 -16.39 1.36
N ASP A 130 10.87 -15.14 1.41
CA ASP A 130 12.23 -14.76 1.10
C ASP A 130 12.99 -14.51 2.40
N PHE A 131 14.05 -15.28 2.57
CA PHE A 131 14.94 -15.20 3.72
C PHE A 131 16.31 -14.74 3.25
N GLY A 132 16.76 -13.61 3.77
CA GLY A 132 18.02 -12.97 3.42
C GLY A 132 18.79 -12.51 4.64
N GLY A 133 20.04 -12.14 4.42
CA GLY A 133 20.84 -11.42 5.40
C GLY A 133 21.57 -10.32 4.66
N SER A 134 21.43 -9.08 5.13
CA SER A 134 22.09 -7.93 4.54
C SER A 134 23.07 -7.35 5.55
N TRP A 135 24.33 -7.19 5.12
CA TRP A 135 25.37 -6.53 5.92
C TRP A 135 26.00 -5.42 5.09
N GLN A 136 26.00 -4.23 5.66
CA GLN A 136 26.62 -3.05 5.08
C GLN A 136 27.79 -2.58 5.95
N LYS A 137 28.86 -2.16 5.28
CA LYS A 137 30.00 -1.50 5.91
C LYS A 137 30.13 -0.08 5.33
N ILE A 138 30.01 0.93 6.18
CA ILE A 138 30.19 2.33 5.82
C ILE A 138 31.55 2.79 6.33
N GLU A 139 32.45 3.13 5.42
CA GLU A 139 33.81 3.62 5.75
C GLU A 139 33.83 5.13 5.97
N ASN A 140 32.93 5.62 6.82
CA ASN A 140 32.92 7.01 7.25
C ASN A 140 33.59 7.13 8.62
N PRO A 141 34.76 7.79 8.73
CA PRO A 141 35.47 7.96 10.00
C PRO A 141 34.69 8.82 11.02
N SER A 142 33.68 9.58 10.57
CA SER A 142 32.78 10.34 11.44
C SER A 142 31.77 9.45 12.19
N ILE A 143 31.61 8.19 11.76
CA ILE A 143 30.73 7.22 12.40
C ILE A 143 31.57 6.33 13.34
N PRO A 144 31.14 6.09 14.59
CA PRO A 144 31.83 5.17 15.50
C PRO A 144 32.04 3.79 14.86
N ILE A 145 33.22 3.18 15.06
CA ILE A 145 33.61 1.90 14.44
C ILE A 145 32.57 0.79 14.64
N ARG A 146 31.89 0.76 15.80
CA ARG A 146 30.82 -0.21 16.08
C ARG A 146 29.57 -0.04 15.22
N GLN A 147 29.29 1.19 14.75
CA GLN A 147 28.16 1.53 13.89
C GLN A 147 28.53 1.54 12.40
N GLN A 148 29.82 1.48 12.06
CA GLN A 148 30.29 1.36 10.67
C GLN A 148 29.92 0.01 10.03
N ARG A 149 29.66 -1.03 10.83
CA ARG A 149 29.16 -2.32 10.35
C ARG A 149 27.76 -2.53 10.91
N ASN A 150 26.76 -2.56 10.05
CA ASN A 150 25.39 -2.88 10.41
C ASN A 150 24.92 -4.04 9.53
N GLY A 151 24.16 -4.96 10.10
CA GLY A 151 23.50 -6.00 9.32
C GLY A 151 22.35 -6.61 10.09
N GLY A 152 21.45 -7.23 9.34
CA GLY A 152 20.22 -7.76 9.88
C GLY A 152 19.74 -8.95 9.06
N PHE A 153 18.89 -9.74 9.69
CA PHE A 153 18.10 -10.73 9.00
C PHE A 153 16.98 -10.02 8.22
N GLU A 154 16.88 -10.32 6.94
CA GLU A 154 15.85 -9.83 6.05
C GLU A 154 14.84 -10.95 5.85
N PHE A 155 13.57 -10.67 6.17
CA PHE A 155 12.48 -11.59 5.97
C PHE A 155 11.39 -10.85 5.21
N ASP A 156 11.15 -11.27 3.97
CA ASP A 156 10.06 -10.80 3.15
C ASP A 156 9.09 -11.94 2.89
N GLN A 157 7.80 -11.64 3.03
CA GLN A 157 6.72 -12.59 2.83
C GLN A 157 5.81 -12.02 1.76
N GLN A 158 5.49 -12.82 0.76
CA GLN A 158 4.48 -12.50 -0.23
C GLN A 158 3.42 -13.59 -0.23
N ILE A 159 2.25 -13.30 0.33
CA ILE A 159 1.10 -14.20 0.34
C ILE A 159 0.06 -13.64 -0.61
N ASN A 160 -0.36 -14.44 -1.59
CA ASN A 160 -1.58 -14.21 -2.35
C ASN A 160 -2.38 -15.51 -2.33
N LEU A 161 -3.45 -15.55 -1.54
CA LEU A 161 -4.21 -16.77 -1.27
C LEU A 161 -5.72 -16.51 -1.38
N SER A 162 -6.39 -17.34 -2.18
CA SER A 162 -7.84 -17.43 -2.33
C SER A 162 -8.29 -18.83 -1.92
N VAL A 163 -9.05 -18.93 -0.84
CA VAL A 163 -9.58 -20.19 -0.31
C VAL A 163 -11.10 -20.20 -0.46
N VAL A 164 -11.62 -21.23 -1.13
CA VAL A 164 -13.06 -21.51 -1.17
C VAL A 164 -13.29 -22.86 -0.51
N GLY A 165 -14.05 -22.87 0.59
CA GLY A 165 -14.41 -24.06 1.33
C GLY A 165 -15.92 -24.26 1.40
N LYS A 166 -16.38 -25.52 1.38
CA LYS A 166 -17.76 -25.92 1.64
C LYS A 166 -17.78 -27.05 2.65
N VAL A 167 -18.66 -26.96 3.64
CA VAL A 167 -18.90 -28.00 4.64
C VAL A 167 -20.37 -28.40 4.54
N GLY A 168 -20.62 -29.60 4.00
CA GLY A 168 -21.96 -30.04 3.63
C GLY A 168 -22.64 -29.08 2.64
N GLU A 169 -23.93 -28.86 2.82
CA GLU A 169 -24.74 -27.94 1.99
C GLU A 169 -24.94 -26.57 2.65
N LYS A 170 -24.81 -26.48 3.98
CA LYS A 170 -25.19 -25.25 4.71
C LYS A 170 -24.06 -24.26 4.93
N LEU A 171 -22.79 -24.66 4.94
CA LEU A 171 -21.69 -23.75 5.29
C LEU A 171 -20.69 -23.57 4.13
N ALA A 172 -20.46 -22.31 3.76
CA ALA A 172 -19.49 -21.89 2.76
C ALA A 172 -18.50 -20.89 3.36
N ILE A 173 -17.22 -21.06 3.04
CA ILE A 173 -16.12 -20.17 3.46
C ILE A 173 -15.48 -19.63 2.19
N THR A 174 -15.29 -18.33 2.12
CA THR A 174 -14.56 -17.65 1.04
C THR A 174 -13.60 -16.67 1.66
N THR A 175 -12.29 -16.90 1.47
CA THR A 175 -11.24 -16.04 2.01
C THR A 175 -10.27 -15.67 0.91
N ASN A 176 -10.10 -14.37 0.65
CA ASN A 176 -9.09 -13.81 -0.23
C ASN A 176 -8.17 -12.95 0.63
N PHE A 177 -6.89 -13.29 0.63
CA PHE A 177 -5.87 -12.62 1.43
C PHE A 177 -4.65 -12.33 0.57
N ASP A 178 -4.29 -11.06 0.50
CA ASP A 178 -3.04 -10.59 -0.08
C ASP A 178 -2.39 -9.58 0.88
N ASN A 179 -1.14 -9.84 1.27
CA ASN A 179 -0.41 -8.98 2.20
C ASN A 179 0.26 -7.78 1.52
N ASN A 180 0.22 -7.69 0.19
CA ASN A 180 0.71 -6.56 -0.60
C ASN A 180 -0.42 -5.59 -1.02
N ASN A 181 -1.66 -5.84 -0.58
CA ASN A 181 -2.78 -4.94 -0.84
C ASN A 181 -2.59 -3.60 -0.10
N SER A 182 -2.81 -2.47 -0.80
CA SER A 182 -2.69 -1.14 -0.20
C SER A 182 -3.77 -0.83 0.84
N PHE A 183 -4.87 -1.60 0.87
CA PHE A 183 -5.97 -1.40 1.79
C PHE A 183 -6.50 -2.72 2.37
N ASP A 184 -6.67 -2.77 3.70
CA ASP A 184 -7.17 -3.95 4.42
C ASP A 184 -8.57 -4.42 4.00
N PHE A 185 -9.40 -3.54 3.44
CA PHE A 185 -10.75 -3.92 2.97
C PHE A 185 -10.72 -4.80 1.71
N GLN A 186 -9.59 -4.86 1.00
CA GLN A 186 -9.42 -5.73 -0.17
C GLN A 186 -9.26 -7.20 0.25
N ASN A 187 -8.78 -7.42 1.48
CA ASN A 187 -8.74 -8.73 2.10
C ASN A 187 -10.15 -9.10 2.57
N ASN A 188 -10.73 -10.09 1.90
CA ASN A 188 -12.10 -10.51 2.09
C ASN A 188 -12.12 -11.84 2.83
N MET A 189 -12.81 -11.91 3.96
CA MET A 189 -13.11 -13.16 4.64
C MET A 189 -14.61 -13.22 4.84
N LYS A 190 -15.27 -14.23 4.30
CA LYS A 190 -16.71 -14.44 4.43
C LYS A 190 -16.99 -15.89 4.80
N VAL A 191 -17.64 -16.09 5.93
CA VAL A 191 -18.25 -17.36 6.31
C VAL A 191 -19.75 -17.20 6.20
N GLU A 192 -20.38 -18.08 5.44
CA GLU A 192 -21.80 -18.03 5.12
C GLU A 192 -22.46 -19.33 5.53
N TYR A 193 -23.42 -19.26 6.44
CA TYR A 193 -24.36 -20.33 6.72
C TYR A 193 -25.69 -20.04 6.04
N THR A 194 -26.19 -20.99 5.27
CA THR A 194 -27.50 -20.94 4.60
C THR A 194 -28.39 -22.04 5.18
N GLY A 195 -29.48 -21.63 5.83
CA GLY A 195 -30.49 -22.56 6.33
C GLY A 195 -31.37 -23.09 5.20
N PHE A 196 -32.05 -24.20 5.44
CA PHE A 196 -33.02 -24.74 4.49
C PHE A 196 -34.29 -23.86 4.43
N LYS A 197 -35.19 -24.20 3.50
CA LYS A 197 -36.42 -23.44 3.27
C LYS A 197 -37.34 -23.44 4.49
N GLU A 198 -37.24 -24.44 5.35
CA GLU A 198 -38.03 -24.64 6.56
C GLU A 198 -37.40 -23.95 7.79
N ASP A 199 -36.12 -23.59 7.73
CA ASP A 199 -35.39 -23.01 8.86
C ASP A 199 -35.79 -21.54 9.10
N VAL A 200 -35.94 -21.11 10.36
CA VAL A 200 -36.19 -19.69 10.71
C VAL A 200 -34.97 -18.83 10.35
N LEU A 201 -33.76 -19.36 10.59
CA LEU A 201 -32.51 -18.74 10.19
C LEU A 201 -32.25 -19.01 8.72
N LYS A 202 -32.43 -17.98 7.87
CA LYS A 202 -32.17 -18.08 6.43
C LYS A 202 -30.70 -17.96 6.10
N LYS A 203 -30.04 -16.98 6.73
CA LYS A 203 -28.65 -16.68 6.42
C LYS A 203 -27.91 -16.15 7.64
N LEU A 204 -26.69 -16.62 7.87
CA LEU A 204 -25.76 -16.03 8.82
C LEU A 204 -24.43 -15.81 8.10
N GLU A 205 -24.05 -14.56 7.92
CA GLU A 205 -22.79 -14.16 7.29
C GLU A 205 -21.86 -13.57 8.36
N ILE A 206 -20.59 -13.99 8.37
CA ILE A 206 -19.55 -13.51 9.30
C ILE A 206 -18.34 -13.04 8.48
N GLY A 207 -17.78 -11.89 8.84
CA GLY A 207 -16.67 -11.24 8.16
C GLY A 207 -17.15 -10.12 7.23
N ASN A 208 -16.71 -10.12 5.98
CA ASN A 208 -17.08 -9.12 4.98
C ASN A 208 -18.55 -9.29 4.59
N VAL A 209 -19.38 -8.34 4.99
CA VAL A 209 -20.83 -8.31 4.75
C VAL A 209 -21.24 -7.00 4.08
N SER A 210 -22.38 -7.03 3.41
CA SER A 210 -22.99 -5.85 2.78
C SER A 210 -24.48 -5.80 3.08
N LEU A 211 -25.00 -4.58 3.19
CA LEU A 211 -26.41 -4.29 3.37
C LEU A 211 -26.85 -3.21 2.38
N PRO A 212 -27.03 -3.56 1.08
CA PRO A 212 -27.62 -2.63 0.14
C PRO A 212 -29.07 -2.34 0.56
N LEU A 213 -29.39 -1.06 0.76
CA LEU A 213 -30.74 -0.61 1.07
C LEU A 213 -31.33 0.12 -0.14
N ASN A 214 -32.57 -0.23 -0.51
CA ASN A 214 -33.27 0.39 -1.63
C ASN A 214 -34.03 1.67 -1.18
N ASN A 215 -33.35 2.59 -0.49
CA ASN A 215 -33.93 3.86 -0.03
C ASN A 215 -32.93 5.00 -0.28
N SER A 216 -33.43 6.17 -0.71
CA SER A 216 -32.64 7.36 -0.94
C SER A 216 -32.23 8.10 0.34
N LEU A 217 -32.94 7.89 1.46
CA LEU A 217 -32.67 8.59 2.72
C LEU A 217 -31.55 7.94 3.55
N ILE A 218 -31.47 6.61 3.52
CA ILE A 218 -30.47 5.83 4.26
C ILE A 218 -29.73 4.98 3.25
N THR A 219 -28.54 5.44 2.86
CA THR A 219 -27.65 4.66 2.00
C THR A 219 -26.97 3.57 2.82
N GLY A 220 -27.28 2.32 2.50
CA GLY A 220 -26.62 1.18 3.14
C GLY A 220 -25.11 1.16 2.86
N SER A 221 -24.30 0.86 3.87
CA SER A 221 -22.84 0.80 3.72
C SER A 221 -22.42 -0.46 2.94
N GLN A 222 -21.47 -0.27 2.05
CA GLN A 222 -20.79 -1.34 1.32
C GLN A 222 -19.43 -1.59 2.00
N ASN A 223 -18.99 -2.84 2.09
CA ASN A 223 -17.73 -3.26 2.74
C ASN A 223 -17.71 -3.09 4.27
N LEU A 224 -18.58 -3.83 4.95
CA LEU A 224 -18.62 -3.89 6.41
C LEU A 224 -17.94 -5.17 6.90
N PHE A 225 -17.30 -5.13 8.07
CA PHE A 225 -16.75 -6.33 8.71
C PHE A 225 -17.51 -6.64 10.01
N GLY A 226 -18.16 -7.78 10.08
CA GLY A 226 -18.90 -8.19 11.28
C GLY A 226 -19.86 -9.35 11.03
N ILE A 227 -21.00 -9.33 11.70
CA ILE A 227 -21.98 -10.43 11.69
C ILE A 227 -23.30 -9.92 11.13
N LYS A 228 -23.87 -10.66 10.18
CA LYS A 228 -25.18 -10.40 9.58
C LYS A 228 -26.05 -11.64 9.69
N ALA A 229 -27.22 -11.50 10.31
CA ALA A 229 -28.20 -12.58 10.45
C ALA A 229 -29.50 -12.21 9.74
N GLN A 230 -30.04 -13.13 8.94
CA GLN A 230 -31.33 -13.00 8.27
C GLN A 230 -32.28 -14.07 8.81
N LEU A 231 -33.36 -13.61 9.45
CA LEU A 231 -34.40 -14.42 10.03
C LEU A 231 -35.71 -14.21 9.26
N GLN A 232 -36.46 -15.28 9.02
CA GLN A 232 -37.77 -15.20 8.38
C GLN A 232 -38.84 -15.85 9.26
N PHE A 233 -39.82 -15.05 9.69
CA PHE A 233 -40.99 -15.50 10.45
C PHE A 233 -42.23 -15.39 9.55
N GLY A 234 -42.52 -16.45 8.80
CA GLY A 234 -43.60 -16.44 7.80
C GLY A 234 -43.32 -15.43 6.69
N LYS A 235 -44.05 -14.31 6.68
CA LYS A 235 -43.87 -13.20 5.72
C LYS A 235 -42.95 -12.08 6.22
N LEU A 236 -42.56 -12.09 7.50
CA LEU A 236 -41.68 -11.08 8.09
C LEU A 236 -40.21 -11.46 7.88
N PHE A 237 -39.44 -10.57 7.25
CA PHE A 237 -37.99 -10.69 7.11
C PHE A 237 -37.29 -9.72 8.05
N VAL A 238 -36.48 -10.25 8.97
CA VAL A 238 -35.66 -9.46 9.90
C VAL A 238 -34.20 -9.67 9.54
N THR A 239 -33.51 -8.60 9.15
CA THR A 239 -32.05 -8.61 8.95
C THR A 239 -31.40 -7.83 10.08
N SER A 240 -30.58 -8.51 10.89
CA SER A 240 -29.77 -7.91 11.94
C SER A 240 -28.32 -7.83 11.50
N LEU A 241 -27.65 -6.73 11.83
CA LEU A 241 -26.29 -6.44 11.42
C LEU A 241 -25.51 -5.78 12.56
N ALA A 242 -24.38 -6.36 12.93
CA ALA A 242 -23.44 -5.81 13.90
C ALA A 242 -22.04 -5.79 13.27
N THR A 243 -21.57 -4.60 12.88
CA THR A 243 -20.37 -4.47 12.03
C THR A 243 -19.54 -3.25 12.38
N THR A 244 -18.24 -3.33 12.10
CA THR A 244 -17.37 -2.17 11.99
C THR A 244 -17.33 -1.70 10.54
N GLN A 245 -17.53 -0.39 10.33
CA GLN A 245 -17.42 0.22 9.02
C GLN A 245 -15.95 0.53 8.74
N ARG A 246 -15.38 -0.10 7.70
CA ARG A 246 -13.97 0.08 7.30
C ARG A 246 -13.77 1.07 6.15
N GLY A 247 -14.85 1.67 5.64
CA GLY A 247 -14.81 2.62 4.53
C GLY A 247 -15.33 4.01 4.92
N LYS A 248 -14.72 5.07 4.36
CA LYS A 248 -15.21 6.44 4.46
C LYS A 248 -15.93 6.81 3.17
N GLN A 249 -17.18 7.29 3.28
CA GLN A 249 -17.88 7.85 2.14
C GLN A 249 -17.41 9.29 1.93
N SER A 250 -16.92 9.60 0.73
CA SER A 250 -16.68 10.97 0.29
C SER A 250 -17.67 11.32 -0.82
N THR A 251 -18.45 12.37 -0.58
CA THR A 251 -19.29 12.96 -1.62
C THR A 251 -18.48 14.06 -2.29
N ILE A 252 -18.33 13.99 -3.61
CA ILE A 252 -17.81 15.10 -4.40
C ILE A 252 -19.01 15.70 -5.11
N GLU A 253 -19.29 16.97 -4.81
CA GLU A 253 -20.28 17.72 -5.56
C GLU A 253 -19.65 18.17 -6.87
N ILE A 254 -20.01 17.51 -7.96
CA ILE A 254 -19.59 17.91 -9.31
C ILE A 254 -20.65 18.87 -9.81
N GLN A 255 -20.38 20.16 -9.71
CA GLN A 255 -21.22 21.16 -10.36
C GLN A 255 -21.07 20.99 -11.86
N GLY A 256 -22.16 20.64 -12.54
CA GLY A 256 -22.19 20.37 -13.97
C GLY A 256 -21.81 21.60 -14.78
N GLY A 257 -20.54 21.73 -15.15
CA GLY A 257 -20.08 22.71 -16.12
C GLY A 257 -20.39 22.23 -17.53
N THR A 258 -21.09 23.06 -18.31
CA THR A 258 -21.56 22.81 -19.69
C THR A 258 -20.45 22.52 -20.72
N ASN A 259 -19.18 22.41 -20.31
CA ASN A 259 -18.02 22.16 -21.16
C ASN A 259 -16.99 21.17 -20.55
N GLY A 260 -17.43 20.17 -19.77
CA GLY A 260 -16.59 19.02 -19.39
C GLY A 260 -15.41 19.30 -18.43
N ALA A 261 -15.27 20.52 -17.91
CA ALA A 261 -14.21 20.91 -16.99
C ALA A 261 -14.80 21.54 -15.73
N ALA A 262 -15.16 20.74 -14.74
CA ALA A 262 -15.47 21.25 -13.40
C ALA A 262 -15.20 20.20 -12.32
N GLN A 263 -13.97 19.68 -12.28
CA GLN A 263 -13.41 19.14 -11.04
C GLN A 263 -12.76 20.28 -10.23
N GLY A 264 -13.48 21.37 -10.02
CA GLY A 264 -13.00 22.51 -9.23
C GLY A 264 -13.15 22.18 -7.75
N ARG A 265 -12.03 21.99 -7.03
CA ARG A 265 -12.08 21.97 -5.57
C ARG A 265 -12.21 23.42 -5.10
N PRO A 266 -13.15 23.73 -4.19
CA PRO A 266 -13.16 25.06 -3.57
C PRO A 266 -11.81 25.28 -2.88
N PHE A 267 -11.22 26.44 -3.09
CA PHE A 267 -10.02 26.88 -2.41
C PHE A 267 -10.32 28.19 -1.68
N GLU A 268 -9.65 28.40 -0.56
CA GLU A 268 -9.71 29.63 0.23
C GLU A 268 -8.30 30.19 0.30
N ILE A 269 -8.16 31.48 -0.01
CA ILE A 269 -6.89 32.20 0.13
C ILE A 269 -7.14 33.30 1.15
N VAL A 270 -6.33 33.30 2.22
CA VAL A 270 -6.38 34.34 3.23
C VAL A 270 -5.52 35.51 2.73
N ALA A 271 -5.99 36.74 2.87
CA ALA A 271 -5.25 37.92 2.40
C ALA A 271 -3.86 38.06 3.06
N SER A 272 -3.67 37.52 4.26
CA SER A 272 -2.37 37.47 4.94
C SER A 272 -1.43 36.38 4.42
N SER A 273 -1.93 35.36 3.71
CA SER A 273 -1.12 34.27 3.17
C SER A 273 -0.62 34.61 1.77
N TYR A 274 0.20 35.66 1.68
CA TYR A 274 0.87 36.03 0.42
C TYR A 274 2.10 35.14 0.16
N ASP A 275 2.51 35.03 -1.09
CA ASP A 275 3.70 34.26 -1.49
C ASP A 275 4.97 35.07 -1.20
N GLU A 276 5.52 34.88 0.00
CA GLU A 276 6.74 35.53 0.48
C GLU A 276 8.00 35.09 -0.29
N ASN A 277 8.96 36.01 -0.45
CA ASN A 277 10.31 35.74 -0.97
C ASN A 277 10.34 35.03 -2.33
N ARG A 278 9.33 35.25 -3.16
CA ARG A 278 9.22 34.67 -4.50
C ARG A 278 9.12 35.70 -5.61
N HIS A 279 8.47 36.82 -5.32
CA HIS A 279 8.20 37.88 -6.28
C HIS A 279 8.99 39.13 -5.90
N PHE A 280 9.80 39.64 -6.83
CA PHE A 280 10.67 40.79 -6.60
C PHE A 280 10.54 41.80 -7.74
N PHE A 281 10.56 43.09 -7.43
CA PHE A 281 10.68 44.13 -8.45
C PHE A 281 12.14 44.26 -8.88
N LEU A 282 12.38 44.62 -10.14
CA LEU A 282 13.74 44.84 -10.65
C LEU A 282 14.38 46.14 -10.14
N GLY A 283 13.58 47.03 -9.54
CA GLY A 283 14.01 48.30 -8.99
C GLY A 283 12.80 49.10 -8.49
N GLN A 284 13.06 50.16 -7.73
CA GLN A 284 12.04 50.99 -7.11
C GLN A 284 11.19 51.72 -8.16
N PHE A 285 11.77 52.10 -9.30
CA PHE A 285 11.05 52.67 -10.43
C PHE A 285 9.86 51.78 -10.89
N PHE A 286 10.06 50.47 -10.95
CA PHE A 286 9.00 49.54 -11.32
C PHE A 286 7.96 49.41 -10.22
N ARG A 287 8.39 49.38 -8.96
CA ARG A 287 7.49 49.32 -7.80
C ARG A 287 6.56 50.52 -7.73
N ASP A 288 7.09 51.73 -7.85
CA ASP A 288 6.33 52.98 -7.68
C ASP A 288 5.37 53.26 -8.85
N ASN A 289 5.59 52.62 -10.00
CA ASN A 289 4.71 52.72 -11.17
C ASN A 289 3.77 51.52 -11.36
N PHE A 290 3.96 50.41 -10.63
CA PHE A 290 3.21 49.17 -10.82
C PHE A 290 1.69 49.37 -10.74
N GLU A 291 1.21 50.02 -9.68
CA GLU A 291 -0.22 50.29 -9.47
C GLU A 291 -0.78 51.25 -10.51
N LYS A 292 -0.01 52.27 -10.90
CA LYS A 292 -0.41 53.26 -11.93
C LYS A 292 -0.57 52.60 -13.29
N TRP A 293 0.35 51.70 -13.66
CA TRP A 293 0.31 51.01 -14.95
C TRP A 293 -0.79 49.95 -15.04
N LEU A 294 -1.26 49.44 -13.90
CA LEU A 294 -2.38 48.50 -13.80
C LEU A 294 -3.73 49.18 -13.56
N GLY A 295 -3.79 50.51 -13.46
CA GLY A 295 -5.03 51.23 -13.19
C GLY A 295 -6.12 51.07 -14.26
N THR A 296 -5.75 50.67 -15.49
CA THR A 296 -6.66 50.52 -16.64
C THR A 296 -6.66 49.10 -17.23
N LEU A 297 -6.70 48.07 -16.38
CA LEU A 297 -6.83 46.68 -16.82
C LEU A 297 -8.02 46.51 -17.81
N PRO A 298 -7.84 45.78 -18.93
CA PRO A 298 -6.73 44.87 -19.25
C PRO A 298 -5.52 45.51 -19.94
N ASN A 299 -5.53 46.82 -20.24
CA ASN A 299 -4.44 47.47 -20.94
C ASN A 299 -3.37 48.01 -19.97
N VAL A 300 -2.14 47.52 -20.09
CA VAL A 300 -1.00 47.92 -19.26
C VAL A 300 -0.36 49.17 -19.86
N THR A 301 -0.35 50.29 -19.13
CA THR A 301 0.14 51.59 -19.66
C THR A 301 1.65 51.80 -19.53
N SER A 302 2.42 50.73 -19.31
CA SER A 302 3.88 50.81 -19.19
C SER A 302 4.53 51.23 -20.51
N ARG A 303 5.54 52.09 -20.43
CA ARG A 303 6.36 52.55 -21.57
C ARG A 303 7.74 51.91 -21.62
N VAL A 304 7.99 50.93 -20.75
CA VAL A 304 9.27 50.24 -20.63
C VAL A 304 9.14 48.83 -21.18
N ASN A 305 10.19 48.35 -21.83
CA ASN A 305 10.29 46.98 -22.30
C ASN A 305 11.66 46.40 -21.90
N ILE A 306 11.63 45.40 -21.02
CA ILE A 306 12.82 44.70 -20.56
C ILE A 306 13.18 43.60 -21.56
N THR A 307 14.38 43.68 -22.11
CA THR A 307 14.86 42.77 -23.16
C THR A 307 15.68 41.60 -22.59
N ARG A 308 16.31 41.78 -21.42
CA ARG A 308 17.16 40.77 -20.79
C ARG A 308 17.16 40.93 -19.28
N VAL A 309 17.07 39.82 -18.56
CA VAL A 309 17.25 39.73 -17.12
C VAL A 309 18.23 38.59 -16.83
N GLU A 310 19.19 38.84 -15.95
CA GLU A 310 20.08 37.82 -15.40
C GLU A 310 19.95 37.86 -13.88
N VAL A 311 19.66 36.71 -13.29
CA VAL A 311 19.52 36.56 -11.84
C VAL A 311 20.65 35.67 -11.35
N TYR A 312 21.31 36.10 -10.28
CA TYR A 312 22.37 35.37 -9.63
C TYR A 312 21.91 35.01 -8.23
N LEU A 313 22.20 33.78 -7.79
CA LEU A 313 21.83 33.27 -6.47
C LEU A 313 23.03 32.54 -5.85
N LEU A 314 23.13 32.55 -4.52
CA LEU A 314 24.14 31.76 -3.80
C LEU A 314 24.11 30.29 -4.22
N ASN A 315 25.26 29.75 -4.62
CA ASN A 315 25.38 28.34 -5.00
C ASN A 315 25.56 27.46 -3.76
N ARG A 316 24.51 26.72 -3.40
CA ARG A 316 24.55 25.71 -2.32
C ARG A 316 24.84 24.30 -2.83
N SER A 317 24.61 24.07 -4.12
CA SER A 317 24.93 22.83 -4.81
C SER A 317 26.39 22.84 -5.27
N ASN A 318 27.02 21.68 -5.43
CA ASN A 318 28.37 21.59 -6.01
C ASN A 318 28.38 21.81 -7.54
N ASP A 319 27.53 22.70 -8.05
CA ASP A 319 27.47 23.06 -9.46
C ASP A 319 28.60 24.05 -9.79
N THR A 320 29.56 23.63 -10.63
CA THR A 320 30.77 24.41 -10.93
C THR A 320 30.71 25.15 -12.26
N GLN A 321 29.62 25.03 -13.02
CA GLN A 321 29.64 25.40 -14.45
C GLN A 321 29.58 26.91 -14.72
N THR A 322 28.95 27.70 -13.84
CA THR A 322 28.73 29.15 -14.09
C THR A 322 28.98 30.02 -12.85
N LEU A 323 29.97 29.65 -12.03
CA LEU A 323 30.29 30.39 -10.82
C LEU A 323 30.98 31.72 -11.11
N ARG A 324 30.47 32.78 -10.51
CA ARG A 324 31.09 34.11 -10.54
C ARG A 324 30.97 34.78 -9.17
N ASN A 325 31.93 35.62 -8.83
CA ASN A 325 31.80 36.51 -7.70
C ASN A 325 30.94 37.71 -8.13
N VAL A 326 29.90 38.02 -7.37
CA VAL A 326 28.97 39.12 -7.65
C VAL A 326 28.82 39.94 -6.38
N VAL A 327 28.72 41.26 -6.55
CA VAL A 327 28.32 42.18 -5.48
C VAL A 327 27.00 42.81 -5.89
N GLY A 328 25.97 42.55 -5.09
CA GLY A 328 24.68 43.23 -5.22
C GLY A 328 24.71 44.54 -4.45
N PHE A 329 24.12 45.59 -5.00
CA PHE A 329 24.06 46.92 -4.39
C PHE A 329 22.59 47.34 -4.30
N MET A 330 22.16 47.81 -3.13
CA MET A 330 20.77 48.19 -2.87
C MET A 330 20.34 49.41 -3.71
N ASP A 331 21.15 50.45 -3.74
CA ASP A 331 20.82 51.73 -4.39
C ASP A 331 21.27 51.80 -5.86
N MET A 332 21.70 50.69 -6.48
CA MET A 332 22.25 50.74 -7.85
C MET A 332 21.22 51.19 -8.88
N GLY A 333 21.51 52.32 -9.54
CA GLY A 333 20.70 52.84 -10.62
C GLY A 333 19.34 53.41 -10.20
N GLU A 334 19.11 53.59 -8.91
CA GLU A 334 17.92 54.28 -8.38
C GLU A 334 18.04 55.79 -8.54
N SER A 335 16.93 56.44 -8.87
CA SER A 335 16.88 57.88 -9.21
C SER A 335 16.27 58.77 -8.12
N ASP A 336 15.45 58.21 -7.22
CA ASP A 336 14.66 58.97 -6.25
C ASP A 336 14.88 58.46 -4.81
N LYS A 337 14.44 57.24 -4.51
CA LYS A 337 14.65 56.62 -3.18
C LYS A 337 16.04 56.01 -3.09
N ILE A 338 16.97 56.76 -2.51
CA ILE A 338 18.34 56.35 -2.21
C ILE A 338 18.47 56.30 -0.69
N TYR A 339 18.91 55.17 -0.15
CA TYR A 339 18.97 54.96 1.30
C TYR A 339 20.30 55.40 1.91
N ASN A 340 21.41 55.24 1.17
CA ASN A 340 22.73 55.65 1.64
C ASN A 340 23.03 57.13 1.30
N ASN A 341 23.40 57.90 2.32
CA ASN A 341 23.69 59.35 2.20
C ASN A 341 24.95 59.68 1.37
N ALA A 342 25.87 58.73 1.17
CA ALA A 342 27.06 58.89 0.33
C ALA A 342 26.70 58.87 -1.17
N ILE A 343 25.52 58.37 -1.53
CA ILE A 343 25.05 58.26 -2.90
C ILE A 343 24.12 59.44 -3.21
N THR A 344 24.36 60.10 -4.35
CA THR A 344 23.57 61.25 -4.79
C THR A 344 22.93 60.95 -6.14
N SER A 345 21.66 61.32 -6.30
CA SER A 345 20.98 61.26 -7.60
C SER A 345 21.56 62.28 -8.58
N SER A 346 21.72 61.85 -9.83
CA SER A 346 22.26 62.63 -10.95
C SER A 346 21.18 63.01 -11.97
N VAL A 347 19.93 62.59 -11.74
CA VAL A 347 18.80 62.75 -12.68
C VAL A 347 17.56 63.28 -11.96
N ALA A 348 16.53 63.66 -12.72
CA ALA A 348 15.26 64.08 -12.14
C ALA A 348 14.57 62.92 -11.39
N PRO A 349 13.82 63.21 -10.31
CA PRO A 349 13.00 62.22 -9.63
C PRO A 349 12.07 61.46 -10.59
N PHE A 350 11.78 60.20 -10.31
CA PHE A 350 10.96 59.29 -11.14
C PHE A 350 11.55 58.93 -12.52
N SER A 351 12.83 59.23 -12.76
CA SER A 351 13.51 58.76 -13.97
C SER A 351 13.64 57.23 -13.96
N PRO A 352 13.59 56.55 -15.12
CA PRO A 352 13.82 55.11 -15.21
C PRO A 352 15.15 54.69 -14.58
N THR A 353 15.17 53.53 -13.92
CA THR A 353 16.38 52.95 -13.33
C THR A 353 17.46 52.77 -14.39
N ASN A 354 18.64 53.34 -14.13
CA ASN A 354 19.78 53.34 -15.04
C ASN A 354 21.06 53.49 -14.24
N ASN A 355 22.16 52.84 -14.63
CA ASN A 355 23.47 53.00 -13.99
C ASN A 355 23.96 54.46 -13.93
N LYS A 356 23.42 55.36 -14.75
CA LYS A 356 23.71 56.81 -14.72
C LYS A 356 22.73 57.63 -13.88
N ALA A 357 21.73 56.99 -13.26
CA ALA A 357 20.72 57.67 -12.45
C ALA A 357 21.33 58.27 -11.17
N ASN A 358 22.36 57.64 -10.62
CA ASN A 358 23.11 58.14 -9.47
C ASN A 358 24.63 58.04 -9.70
N ASN A 359 25.40 58.52 -8.72
CA ASN A 359 26.85 58.51 -8.77
C ASN A 359 27.50 57.16 -8.41
N LEU A 360 26.73 56.17 -7.92
CA LEU A 360 27.27 54.90 -7.40
C LEU A 360 28.11 54.15 -8.46
N PHE A 361 27.59 54.02 -9.68
CA PHE A 361 28.31 53.32 -10.75
C PHE A 361 29.66 54.00 -11.09
N THR A 362 29.73 55.33 -11.01
CA THR A 362 30.96 56.08 -11.25
C THR A 362 31.95 55.93 -10.08
N LEU A 363 31.47 55.94 -8.83
CA LEU A 363 32.29 55.70 -7.64
C LEU A 363 32.96 54.31 -7.67
N LEU A 364 32.21 53.30 -8.10
CA LEU A 364 32.72 51.93 -8.24
C LEU A 364 33.78 51.78 -9.34
N GLY A 365 33.77 52.65 -10.36
CA GLY A 365 34.74 52.61 -11.46
C GLY A 365 36.19 52.82 -11.03
N GLY A 366 36.43 53.41 -9.84
CA GLY A 366 37.75 53.60 -9.25
C GLY A 366 38.23 52.44 -8.36
N ILE A 367 37.39 51.42 -8.13
CA ILE A 367 37.68 50.32 -7.19
C ILE A 367 38.13 49.06 -7.92
N SER A 368 39.10 48.35 -7.34
CA SER A 368 39.54 47.05 -7.81
C SER A 368 38.45 45.99 -7.61
N ALA A 369 38.09 45.26 -8.66
CA ALA A 369 37.10 44.17 -8.63
C ALA A 369 37.61 42.87 -7.96
N ASN A 370 38.70 42.94 -7.19
CA ASN A 370 39.25 41.78 -6.49
C ASN A 370 38.34 41.37 -5.32
N SER A 371 37.85 40.12 -5.31
CA SER A 371 36.94 39.62 -4.28
C SER A 371 37.50 39.76 -2.87
N ASP A 372 38.81 39.64 -2.68
CA ASP A 372 39.39 39.57 -1.33
C ASP A 372 39.48 40.94 -0.67
N GLN A 373 39.51 42.01 -1.46
CA GLN A 373 39.68 43.39 -0.99
C GLN A 373 38.41 44.24 -1.15
N ILE A 374 37.38 43.72 -1.83
CA ILE A 374 36.19 44.50 -2.18
C ILE A 374 35.42 45.01 -0.97
N ASN A 375 35.29 44.23 0.11
CA ASN A 375 34.55 44.66 1.30
C ASN A 375 35.18 45.92 1.91
N GLY A 376 36.49 45.89 2.19
CA GLY A 376 37.18 47.06 2.75
C GLY A 376 37.22 48.26 1.81
N ALA A 377 37.23 48.04 0.49
CA ALA A 377 37.16 49.12 -0.49
C ALA A 377 35.77 49.79 -0.54
N LEU A 378 34.70 49.02 -0.41
CA LEU A 378 33.32 49.51 -0.39
C LEU A 378 32.97 50.18 0.94
N GLU A 379 33.40 49.60 2.06
CA GLU A 379 33.31 50.22 3.39
C GLU A 379 34.07 51.55 3.43
N GLY A 380 35.21 51.65 2.73
CA GLY A 380 35.94 52.91 2.55
C GLY A 380 35.19 54.00 1.79
N LEU A 381 34.15 53.65 1.01
CA LEU A 381 33.23 54.60 0.39
C LEU A 381 32.05 54.99 1.30
N GLY A 382 31.96 54.42 2.50
CA GLY A 382 30.84 54.62 3.42
C GLY A 382 29.62 53.74 3.10
N LEU A 383 29.83 52.59 2.45
CA LEU A 383 28.79 51.57 2.23
C LEU A 383 28.91 50.48 3.29
N ASP A 384 27.78 50.06 3.87
CA ASP A 384 27.74 49.03 4.90
C ASP A 384 27.35 47.65 4.32
N ASN A 385 28.13 46.61 4.64
CA ASN A 385 27.84 45.24 4.20
C ASN A 385 26.57 44.68 4.88
N GLY A 386 25.71 44.03 4.10
CA GLY A 386 24.42 43.49 4.55
C GLY A 386 23.27 44.51 4.56
N THR A 387 23.55 45.79 4.32
CA THR A 387 22.52 46.83 4.15
C THR A 387 22.61 47.49 2.79
N ASP A 388 23.76 48.06 2.43
CA ASP A 388 23.95 48.77 1.16
C ASP A 388 24.48 47.87 0.04
N PHE A 389 25.27 46.87 0.40
CA PHE A 389 25.78 45.88 -0.53
C PHE A 389 25.87 44.50 0.12
N GLU A 390 25.82 43.46 -0.72
CA GLU A 390 26.06 42.07 -0.29
C GLU A 390 27.01 41.41 -1.29
N LYS A 391 28.07 40.79 -0.78
CA LYS A 391 29.06 40.08 -1.59
C LYS A 391 28.76 38.58 -1.59
N ILE A 392 28.47 38.05 -2.78
CA ILE A 392 28.27 36.62 -2.99
C ILE A 392 29.50 36.03 -3.67
N THR A 393 30.22 35.16 -2.95
CA THR A 393 31.29 34.33 -3.54
C THR A 393 30.65 33.11 -4.20
N SER A 394 31.07 32.82 -5.44
CA SER A 394 30.54 31.68 -6.20
C SER A 394 29.01 31.72 -6.41
N ALA A 395 28.47 32.86 -6.85
CA ALA A 395 27.08 32.97 -7.28
C ALA A 395 26.84 32.15 -8.55
N ARG A 396 25.72 31.42 -8.60
CA ARG A 396 25.24 30.69 -9.77
C ARG A 396 24.24 31.55 -10.53
N LYS A 397 24.38 31.62 -11.86
CA LYS A 397 23.37 32.25 -12.71
C LYS A 397 22.15 31.33 -12.85
N LEU A 398 20.96 31.85 -12.59
CA LEU A 398 19.71 31.11 -12.77
C LEU A 398 19.40 30.93 -14.26
N ALA A 399 18.87 29.75 -14.61
CA ALA A 399 18.38 29.49 -15.94
C ALA A 399 17.02 30.17 -16.18
N LEU A 400 16.69 30.47 -17.44
CA LEU A 400 15.39 31.06 -17.82
C LEU A 400 14.19 30.17 -17.49
N THR A 401 14.41 28.89 -17.13
CA THR A 401 13.37 27.97 -16.65
C THR A 401 13.13 28.06 -15.14
N GLU A 402 14.04 28.69 -14.40
CA GLU A 402 13.99 28.78 -12.93
C GLU A 402 13.31 30.07 -12.44
N PHE A 403 13.12 31.04 -13.33
CA PHE A 403 12.38 32.25 -13.04
C PHE A 403 11.60 32.70 -14.28
N SER A 404 10.52 33.44 -14.04
CA SER A 404 9.80 34.19 -15.07
C SER A 404 9.87 35.68 -14.73
N PHE A 405 9.72 36.54 -15.73
CA PHE A 405 9.67 37.99 -15.51
C PHE A 405 8.64 38.64 -16.43
N ASN A 406 8.06 39.74 -15.97
CA ASN A 406 7.17 40.55 -16.78
C ASN A 406 7.96 41.68 -17.45
N SER A 407 8.02 41.68 -18.78
CA SER A 407 8.83 42.63 -19.54
C SER A 407 8.32 44.07 -19.48
N GLN A 408 7.04 44.28 -19.17
CA GLN A 408 6.42 45.61 -19.11
C GLN A 408 6.37 46.17 -17.68
N LEU A 409 6.09 45.32 -16.69
CA LEU A 409 5.91 45.73 -15.29
C LEU A 409 7.19 45.63 -14.45
N GLY A 410 8.19 44.89 -14.92
CA GLY A 410 9.50 44.79 -14.28
C GLY A 410 9.49 44.16 -12.89
N TYR A 411 8.86 43.00 -12.79
CA TYR A 411 9.02 42.10 -11.65
C TYR A 411 9.46 40.71 -12.13
N ILE A 412 10.18 40.00 -11.26
CA ILE A 412 10.58 38.62 -11.42
C ILE A 412 9.79 37.74 -10.46
N THR A 413 9.52 36.51 -10.89
CA THR A 413 8.92 35.46 -10.09
C THR A 413 9.83 34.24 -10.14
N LEU A 414 10.37 33.85 -9.00
CA LEU A 414 11.18 32.65 -8.86
C LEU A 414 10.29 31.41 -8.84
N GLN A 415 10.76 30.30 -9.42
CA GLN A 415 10.01 29.05 -9.36
C GLN A 415 10.03 28.44 -7.95
N ARG A 416 11.11 28.71 -7.19
CA ARG A 416 11.31 28.32 -5.79
C ARG A 416 11.32 29.56 -4.90
N LYS A 417 10.71 29.47 -3.70
CA LYS A 417 10.84 30.49 -2.65
C LYS A 417 12.30 30.61 -2.20
N LEU A 418 12.80 31.84 -2.15
CA LEU A 418 14.13 32.16 -1.64
C LEU A 418 14.19 31.89 -0.13
N GLN A 419 15.27 31.24 0.32
CA GLN A 419 15.48 30.98 1.75
C GLN A 419 15.98 32.25 2.46
N ASN A 420 15.80 32.34 3.78
CA ASN A 420 16.19 33.53 4.54
C ASN A 420 17.70 33.79 4.57
N ASP A 421 18.51 32.78 4.23
CA ASP A 421 19.97 32.84 4.16
C ASP A 421 20.50 33.00 2.72
N GLU A 422 19.60 33.21 1.76
CA GLU A 422 19.95 33.44 0.36
C GLU A 422 19.90 34.95 0.04
N ALA A 423 20.83 35.39 -0.80
CA ALA A 423 20.94 36.75 -1.33
C ALA A 423 20.91 36.73 -2.86
#